data_AF-A0A1K1M1L2-F1
#
_entry.id   AF-A0A1K1M1L2-F1
#
_cell.length_a   1.000
_cell.length_b   1.000
_cell.length_c   1.000
_cell.angle_alpha   90.00
_cell.angle_beta   90.00
_cell.angle_gamma   90.00
#
_symmetry.space_group_name_H-M   'P 1'
#
loop_
_entity.id
_entity.type
_entity.pdbx_description
1 polymer ?
#
loop_
_entity_poly.entity_id
_entity_poly.type
_entity_poly.pdbx_seq_one_letter_code
_entity_poly.pdbx_strand_id
1 'polypeptide(L)'
;MHRIVIGLCAALFVVTLPQPIWAMPSPQATTASVAAKRADAKIQNTKESGQKKPAAKTPGTTSAGTKELEGETAVKDLRAWYQDVRSDCGATSNGLAPAFLCTGVMLRATTVGSYLPWNPNPASTGVSFSWLRTDTNFSRLAFDFRNGFIFYPKDKGAPGSTVINVLCVFPMDADTSTRANSGCGKHPQGGDTSAGCSAQGINTGQAWFTHFNALPPEDKYRGQCGWNVRPDQLNAANRFMAFVQGRSLMPAQWWAIQNELRMASWAEGAQVPIRAFFYLSGDTVGLANARSDQTRYKSTFGTFAPIVRLTLPMQKGGQAEFEYDTADQAIPDPGLPTLPEPGPDTTVVDFEKVPLGGGKSYIPLSTYYSSLNVYLRMTCPNMYIRNEPATGMRGHHLDFLGEQLLVNGSIALPARTVEFTLHADSPVGVQGTCGTSTGPGALVEKNGERYRLSCASGSNVYDFKVTVADGKAQMDDLWLTK
;
A
#
# COMPACT_ATOMS: atom_id res chain seq x y z
N MET A 1 -21.77 26.91 27.90
CA MET A 1 -22.31 25.56 27.61
C MET A 1 -22.99 25.59 26.24
N HIS A 2 -22.26 25.28 25.16
CA HIS A 2 -22.83 25.21 23.81
C HIS A 2 -23.15 23.75 23.50
N ARG A 3 -24.44 23.43 23.34
CA ARG A 3 -24.91 22.12 22.89
C ARG A 3 -24.84 22.08 21.37
N ILE A 4 -23.94 21.26 20.83
CA ILE A 4 -23.95 20.82 19.44
C ILE A 4 -25.07 19.78 19.33
N VAL A 5 -26.08 20.06 18.51
CA VAL A 5 -27.11 19.08 18.15
C VAL A 5 -26.52 18.19 17.06
N ILE A 6 -26.09 17.00 17.44
CA ILE A 6 -25.69 15.93 16.51
C ILE A 6 -26.96 15.20 16.11
N GLY A 7 -27.47 15.47 14.90
CA GLY A 7 -28.52 14.67 14.29
C GLY A 7 -27.94 13.35 13.77
N LEU A 8 -28.32 12.22 14.36
CA LEU A 8 -28.00 10.88 13.86
C LEU A 8 -28.70 10.64 12.51
N CYS A 9 -27.93 10.26 11.48
CA CYS A 9 -28.47 9.61 10.29
C CYS A 9 -28.65 8.12 10.62
N ALA A 10 -29.92 7.68 10.75
CA ALA A 10 -30.26 6.27 10.87
C ALA A 10 -30.20 5.60 9.49
N ALA A 11 -29.25 4.69 9.29
CA ALA A 11 -29.28 3.76 8.17
C ALA A 11 -30.37 2.71 8.44
N LEU A 12 -31.45 2.73 7.66
CA LEU A 12 -32.43 1.66 7.63
C LEU A 12 -31.83 0.46 6.89
N PHE A 13 -31.20 -0.46 7.61
CA PHE A 13 -30.92 -1.80 7.09
C PHE A 13 -32.21 -2.62 7.18
N VAL A 14 -32.87 -2.84 6.04
CA VAL A 14 -33.89 -3.88 5.91
C VAL A 14 -33.16 -5.22 5.82
N VAL A 15 -32.98 -5.88 6.97
CA VAL A 15 -32.56 -7.27 7.03
C VAL A 15 -33.76 -8.13 6.65
N THR A 16 -33.76 -8.68 5.42
CA THR A 16 -34.65 -9.78 5.06
C THR A 16 -34.01 -11.08 5.53
N LEU A 17 -34.69 -11.78 6.45
CA LEU A 17 -34.33 -13.11 6.93
C LEU A 17 -34.64 -14.15 5.83
N PRO A 18 -33.73 -15.09 5.51
CA PRO A 18 -34.09 -16.25 4.70
C PRO A 18 -34.76 -17.33 5.57
N GLN A 19 -35.89 -17.86 5.07
CA GLN A 19 -36.56 -19.05 5.61
C GLN A 19 -35.79 -20.33 5.24
N PRO A 20 -35.94 -21.43 6.02
CA PRO A 20 -35.15 -22.64 5.86
C PRO A 20 -35.75 -23.57 4.80
N ILE A 21 -34.89 -24.23 4.01
CA ILE A 21 -35.27 -25.38 3.19
C ILE A 21 -34.37 -26.55 3.58
N TRP A 22 -35.02 -27.60 4.09
CA TRP A 22 -34.45 -28.93 4.27
C TRP A 22 -34.61 -29.77 2.99
N ALA A 23 -33.63 -30.66 2.81
CA ALA A 23 -33.68 -31.99 2.19
C ALA A 23 -32.86 -32.17 0.89
N MET A 24 -31.89 -33.10 1.02
CA MET A 24 -31.08 -33.73 -0.03
C MET A 24 -31.94 -34.61 -0.96
N PRO A 25 -31.41 -35.13 -2.09
CA PRO A 25 -30.58 -36.34 -2.01
C PRO A 25 -29.38 -36.41 -3.00
N SER A 26 -28.32 -37.12 -2.59
CA SER A 26 -27.35 -37.81 -3.48
C SER A 26 -28.04 -38.95 -4.27
N PRO A 27 -27.45 -39.71 -5.22
CA PRO A 27 -26.01 -39.91 -5.50
C PRO A 27 -25.64 -40.03 -7.00
N GLN A 28 -24.34 -40.02 -7.31
CA GLN A 28 -23.61 -41.15 -7.91
C GLN A 28 -22.30 -40.70 -8.57
N ALA A 29 -21.25 -41.41 -8.19
CA ALA A 29 -19.93 -41.35 -8.80
C ALA A 29 -19.94 -42.14 -10.12
N THR A 30 -19.39 -41.54 -11.17
CA THR A 30 -18.94 -42.27 -12.36
C THR A 30 -17.45 -42.03 -12.56
N THR A 31 -16.71 -43.13 -12.47
CA THR A 31 -15.31 -43.28 -12.85
C THR A 31 -15.16 -43.17 -14.36
N ALA A 32 -14.18 -42.39 -14.84
CA ALA A 32 -13.65 -42.55 -16.19
C ALA A 32 -12.15 -42.20 -16.20
N SER A 33 -11.36 -43.23 -16.48
CA SER A 33 -9.91 -43.21 -16.66
C SER A 33 -9.50 -42.42 -17.91
N VAL A 34 -8.53 -41.53 -17.77
CA VAL A 34 -7.83 -40.92 -18.93
C VAL A 34 -6.60 -41.75 -19.24
N ALA A 35 -6.65 -42.49 -20.36
CA ALA A 35 -5.51 -43.15 -20.95
C ALA A 35 -4.78 -42.19 -21.90
N ALA A 36 -3.47 -42.08 -21.69
CA ALA A 36 -2.55 -41.32 -22.52
C ALA A 36 -2.45 -41.90 -23.94
N LYS A 37 -2.42 -41.03 -24.96
CA LYS A 37 -1.82 -41.34 -26.27
C LYS A 37 -0.82 -40.26 -26.64
N ARG A 38 0.44 -40.68 -26.72
CA ARG A 38 1.53 -40.01 -27.41
C ARG A 38 1.24 -39.98 -28.91
N ALA A 39 1.57 -38.87 -29.56
CA ALA A 39 1.85 -38.84 -30.99
C ALA A 39 3.10 -37.98 -31.21
N ASP A 40 4.16 -38.64 -31.65
CA ASP A 40 5.38 -38.04 -32.20
C ASP A 40 5.07 -37.41 -33.56
N ALA A 41 5.62 -36.22 -33.82
CA ALA A 41 5.81 -35.73 -35.19
C ALA A 41 7.10 -34.90 -35.28
N LYS A 42 8.06 -35.45 -36.04
CA LYS A 42 9.35 -34.86 -36.39
C LYS A 42 9.19 -33.74 -37.42
N ILE A 43 9.93 -32.66 -37.14
CA ILE A 43 10.67 -31.73 -38.01
C ILE A 43 10.61 -32.02 -39.53
N GLN A 44 10.19 -31.03 -40.31
CA GLN A 44 10.76 -30.76 -41.63
C GLN A 44 11.03 -29.26 -41.83
N ASN A 45 12.17 -29.01 -42.46
CA ASN A 45 12.85 -27.75 -42.67
C ASN A 45 12.84 -27.50 -44.18
N THR A 46 12.28 -26.38 -44.66
CA THR A 46 12.44 -25.93 -46.06
C THR A 46 12.51 -24.41 -46.10
N LYS A 47 13.65 -23.91 -46.58
CA LYS A 47 13.87 -22.55 -47.07
C LYS A 47 13.51 -22.50 -48.56
N GLU A 48 12.84 -21.43 -48.99
CA GLU A 48 13.10 -20.60 -50.20
C GLU A 48 11.91 -19.64 -50.40
N SER A 49 12.13 -18.34 -50.27
CA SER A 49 12.40 -17.35 -51.35
C SER A 49 11.10 -16.82 -52.00
N GLY A 50 10.90 -15.50 -51.90
CA GLY A 50 9.68 -14.84 -52.36
C GLY A 50 9.54 -13.41 -51.84
N GLN A 51 10.41 -12.52 -52.33
CA GLN A 51 10.40 -11.10 -52.02
C GLN A 51 9.15 -10.43 -52.65
N LYS A 52 8.15 -10.05 -51.83
CA LYS A 52 7.06 -9.15 -52.23
C LYS A 52 7.16 -7.86 -51.41
N LYS A 53 7.43 -6.76 -52.12
CA LYS A 53 7.49 -5.38 -51.64
C LYS A 53 6.15 -4.98 -50.99
N PRO A 54 6.08 -4.59 -49.70
CA PRO A 54 4.85 -4.03 -49.15
C PRO A 54 4.76 -2.53 -49.45
N ALA A 55 3.55 -2.11 -49.80
CA ALA A 55 3.15 -0.73 -49.99
C ALA A 55 3.38 0.14 -48.76
N ALA A 56 3.61 1.43 -48.99
CA ALA A 56 3.80 2.45 -47.98
C ALA A 56 2.66 2.43 -46.95
N LYS A 57 2.99 2.18 -45.68
CA LYS A 57 2.09 2.38 -44.56
C LYS A 57 1.98 3.89 -44.29
N THR A 58 0.75 4.38 -44.34
CA THR A 58 0.29 5.63 -43.73
C THR A 58 0.84 5.76 -42.31
N PRO A 59 1.25 6.96 -41.85
CA PRO A 59 1.74 7.16 -40.49
C PRO A 59 0.64 6.76 -39.50
N GLY A 60 0.87 5.66 -38.77
CA GLY A 60 0.03 5.27 -37.66
C GLY A 60 0.16 6.32 -36.57
N THR A 61 -0.99 6.81 -36.10
CA THR A 61 -1.14 7.57 -34.88
C THR A 61 -0.28 6.96 -33.78
N THR A 62 0.76 7.69 -33.36
CA THR A 62 1.50 7.39 -32.13
C THR A 62 0.53 7.43 -30.97
N SER A 63 0.13 6.27 -30.48
CA SER A 63 -0.40 6.13 -29.12
C SER A 63 0.64 6.70 -28.18
N ALA A 64 0.31 7.81 -27.52
CA ALA A 64 1.05 8.29 -26.37
C ALA A 64 1.02 7.14 -25.35
N GLY A 65 2.18 6.52 -25.12
CA GLY A 65 2.30 5.41 -24.16
C GLY A 65 1.89 5.92 -22.78
N THR A 66 0.87 5.31 -22.20
CA THR A 66 0.54 5.49 -20.78
C THR A 66 1.74 5.02 -19.96
N LYS A 67 2.33 5.92 -19.20
CA LYS A 67 3.41 5.61 -18.25
C LYS A 67 2.86 4.62 -17.22
N GLU A 68 3.58 3.52 -16.97
CA GLU A 68 3.21 2.53 -15.93
C GLU A 68 3.19 3.24 -14.56
N LEU A 69 2.18 2.96 -13.73
CA LEU A 69 2.07 3.57 -12.41
C LEU A 69 3.22 3.09 -11.52
N GLU A 70 3.78 3.99 -10.71
CA GLU A 70 4.89 3.65 -9.82
C GLU A 70 4.44 2.61 -8.78
N GLY A 71 3.19 2.70 -8.31
CA GLY A 71 2.58 1.70 -7.43
C GLY A 71 2.37 0.33 -8.05
N GLU A 72 1.99 0.26 -9.33
CA GLU A 72 1.88 -1.02 -10.06
C GLU A 72 3.26 -1.66 -10.24
N THR A 73 4.26 -0.84 -10.57
CA THR A 73 5.66 -1.28 -10.64
C THR A 73 6.12 -1.80 -9.28
N ALA A 74 5.74 -1.15 -8.18
CA ALA A 74 6.07 -1.60 -6.84
C ALA A 74 5.50 -2.97 -6.51
N VAL A 75 4.22 -3.19 -6.80
CA VAL A 75 3.59 -4.49 -6.57
C VAL A 75 4.24 -5.58 -7.42
N LYS A 76 4.60 -5.28 -8.66
CA LYS A 76 5.33 -6.21 -9.54
C LYS A 76 6.70 -6.58 -8.96
N ASP A 77 7.45 -5.59 -8.49
CA ASP A 77 8.74 -5.81 -7.81
C ASP A 77 8.57 -6.69 -6.56
N LEU A 78 7.63 -6.34 -5.68
CA LEU A 78 7.38 -7.07 -4.44
C LEU A 78 6.98 -8.52 -4.69
N ARG A 79 6.09 -8.76 -5.66
CA ARG A 79 5.68 -10.12 -6.06
C ARG A 79 6.86 -10.90 -6.62
N ALA A 80 7.68 -10.28 -7.47
CA ALA A 80 8.88 -10.92 -8.01
C ALA A 80 9.88 -11.29 -6.91
N TRP A 81 10.17 -10.37 -5.98
CA TRP A 81 11.08 -10.65 -4.87
C TRP A 81 10.52 -11.71 -3.92
N TYR A 82 9.22 -11.68 -3.63
CA TYR A 82 8.55 -12.65 -2.76
C TYR A 82 8.57 -14.08 -3.34
N GLN A 83 8.46 -14.22 -4.66
CA GLN A 83 8.45 -15.51 -5.35
C GLN A 83 9.86 -16.07 -5.65
N ASP A 84 10.88 -15.23 -5.61
CA ASP A 84 12.25 -15.60 -5.99
C ASP A 84 13.00 -16.36 -4.88
N VAL A 85 12.93 -17.70 -4.91
CA VAL A 85 13.52 -18.58 -3.89
C VAL A 85 15.02 -18.88 -4.07
N ARG A 86 15.76 -18.07 -4.86
CA ARG A 86 17.22 -18.24 -5.01
C ARG A 86 17.92 -18.26 -3.64
N SER A 87 18.96 -19.10 -3.54
CA SER A 87 19.75 -19.28 -2.30
C SER A 87 20.71 -18.12 -2.01
N ASP A 88 21.08 -17.39 -3.05
CA ASP A 88 22.10 -16.35 -3.02
C ASP A 88 21.90 -15.37 -4.19
N CYS A 89 22.62 -14.26 -4.12
CA CYS A 89 22.60 -13.18 -5.11
C CYS A 89 23.86 -13.17 -5.99
N GLY A 90 24.54 -14.31 -6.12
CA GLY A 90 25.76 -14.45 -6.91
C GLY A 90 27.05 -14.28 -6.12
N ALA A 91 28.19 -14.32 -6.82
CA ALA A 91 29.51 -14.31 -6.23
C ALA A 91 29.97 -12.90 -5.81
N THR A 92 30.75 -12.83 -4.73
CA THR A 92 31.42 -11.65 -4.17
C THR A 92 32.86 -12.00 -3.81
N SER A 93 33.66 -11.02 -3.39
CA SER A 93 35.01 -11.26 -2.85
C SER A 93 35.03 -12.14 -1.59
N ASN A 94 33.92 -12.21 -0.84
CA ASN A 94 33.81 -12.92 0.44
C ASN A 94 32.97 -14.21 0.34
N GLY A 95 32.77 -14.73 -0.88
CA GLY A 95 31.94 -15.90 -1.16
C GLY A 95 30.61 -15.51 -1.82
N LEU A 96 29.54 -16.25 -1.55
CA LEU A 96 28.21 -15.96 -2.10
C LEU A 96 27.51 -14.84 -1.34
N ALA A 97 26.85 -13.94 -2.07
CA ALA A 97 26.01 -12.86 -1.57
C ALA A 97 24.71 -13.44 -0.96
N PRO A 98 24.33 -13.09 0.28
CA PRO A 98 23.08 -13.56 0.87
C PRO A 98 21.82 -13.20 0.07
N ALA A 99 20.84 -14.11 0.05
CA ALA A 99 19.60 -13.95 -0.74
C ALA A 99 18.77 -12.68 -0.42
N PHE A 100 18.85 -12.13 0.81
CA PHE A 100 18.15 -10.89 1.16
C PHE A 100 18.63 -9.66 0.38
N LEU A 101 19.77 -9.74 -0.31
CA LEU A 101 20.30 -8.63 -1.09
C LEU A 101 19.54 -8.41 -2.40
N CYS A 102 18.86 -9.43 -2.92
CA CYS A 102 18.19 -9.40 -4.21
C CYS A 102 16.81 -10.07 -4.25
N THR A 103 16.39 -10.75 -3.18
CA THR A 103 15.10 -11.45 -3.07
C THR A 103 14.40 -11.17 -1.74
N GLY A 104 13.13 -11.57 -1.68
CA GLY A 104 12.23 -11.39 -0.55
C GLY A 104 11.87 -9.94 -0.26
N VAL A 105 10.84 -9.78 0.55
CA VAL A 105 10.29 -8.48 0.93
C VAL A 105 10.74 -8.14 2.34
N MET A 106 11.66 -7.19 2.45
CA MET A 106 12.18 -6.70 3.73
C MET A 106 11.29 -5.56 4.24
N LEU A 107 10.55 -5.81 5.32
CA LEU A 107 9.54 -4.89 5.84
C LEU A 107 9.76 -4.58 7.31
N ARG A 108 9.43 -3.37 7.72
CA ARG A 108 9.40 -2.95 9.12
C ARG A 108 8.02 -2.44 9.44
N ALA A 109 7.39 -3.04 10.44
CA ALA A 109 6.16 -2.53 11.00
C ALA A 109 6.46 -1.32 11.91
N THR A 110 5.61 -0.30 11.84
CA THR A 110 5.74 0.94 12.59
C THR A 110 4.38 1.42 13.09
N THR A 111 4.38 2.55 13.77
CA THR A 111 3.18 3.35 14.05
C THR A 111 3.49 4.81 13.75
N VAL A 112 2.47 5.66 13.71
CA VAL A 112 2.62 7.11 13.54
C VAL A 112 2.75 7.78 14.89
N GLY A 113 3.62 8.78 14.97
CA GLY A 113 3.82 9.62 16.14
C GLY A 113 4.49 10.95 15.76
N SER A 114 4.97 11.68 16.76
CA SER A 114 5.70 12.95 16.56
C SER A 114 7.07 12.80 15.87
N TYR A 115 7.55 11.57 15.70
CA TYR A 115 8.79 11.22 15.02
C TYR A 115 8.51 10.70 13.60
N LEU A 116 9.52 10.71 12.72
CA LEU A 116 9.42 10.06 11.42
C LEU A 116 9.62 8.55 11.62
N PRO A 117 8.74 7.67 11.12
CA PRO A 117 8.78 6.23 11.43
C PRO A 117 10.02 5.52 10.87
N TRP A 118 10.69 6.09 9.87
CA TRP A 118 11.96 5.61 9.33
C TRP A 118 13.18 6.20 10.06
N ASN A 119 13.01 7.06 11.06
CA ASN A 119 14.12 7.42 11.94
C ASN A 119 14.37 6.28 12.94
N PRO A 120 15.62 5.84 13.12
CA PRO A 120 15.94 4.88 14.17
C PRO A 120 15.65 5.48 15.55
N ASN A 121 15.22 4.64 16.49
CA ASN A 121 15.12 5.06 17.88
C ASN A 121 16.54 5.43 18.38
N PRO A 122 16.80 6.65 18.88
CA PRO A 122 18.12 7.08 19.34
C PRO A 122 18.71 6.21 20.45
N ALA A 123 17.86 5.55 21.24
CA ALA A 123 18.29 4.62 22.28
C ALA A 123 18.60 3.21 21.75
N SER A 124 18.32 2.92 20.48
CA SER A 124 18.54 1.61 19.87
C SER A 124 19.83 1.58 19.05
N THR A 125 20.55 0.47 19.16
CA THR A 125 21.84 0.24 18.48
C THR A 125 21.70 -0.42 17.10
N GLY A 126 20.47 -0.52 16.59
CA GLY A 126 20.10 -1.11 15.31
C GLY A 126 18.58 -0.99 15.07
N VAL A 127 18.10 -1.52 13.96
CA VAL A 127 16.67 -1.44 13.59
C VAL A 127 16.14 -2.81 13.17
N SER A 128 15.04 -3.26 13.76
CA SER A 128 14.47 -4.59 13.47
C SER A 128 13.54 -4.53 12.27
N PHE A 129 13.69 -5.51 11.39
CA PHE A 129 12.87 -5.76 10.21
C PHE A 129 12.44 -7.23 10.23
N SER A 130 11.43 -7.53 9.43
CA SER A 130 11.05 -8.89 9.07
C SER A 130 11.30 -9.08 7.58
N TRP A 131 11.35 -10.34 7.14
CA TRP A 131 11.63 -10.70 5.76
C TRP A 131 10.65 -11.77 5.28
N LEU A 132 9.90 -11.45 4.22
CA LEU A 132 8.89 -12.34 3.64
C LEU A 132 9.39 -12.95 2.33
N ARG A 133 9.22 -14.26 2.20
CA ARG A 133 9.36 -14.99 0.95
C ARG A 133 8.40 -16.18 0.95
N THR A 134 8.11 -16.77 -0.20
CA THR A 134 7.21 -17.93 -0.30
C THR A 134 7.62 -19.12 0.59
N ASP A 135 8.91 -19.25 0.90
CA ASP A 135 9.49 -20.30 1.77
C ASP A 135 9.79 -19.82 3.21
N THR A 136 9.54 -18.54 3.53
CA THR A 136 9.66 -17.99 4.89
C THR A 136 8.68 -16.84 5.12
N ASN A 137 7.59 -17.12 5.82
CA ASN A 137 6.53 -16.17 6.14
C ASN A 137 6.00 -16.33 7.58
N PHE A 138 5.03 -15.50 7.95
CA PHE A 138 4.40 -15.39 9.27
C PHE A 138 3.01 -14.75 9.11
N SER A 139 2.15 -14.89 10.13
CA SER A 139 0.78 -14.37 10.09
C SER A 139 0.56 -13.05 10.84
N ARG A 140 1.54 -12.56 11.60
CA ARG A 140 1.44 -11.26 12.29
C ARG A 140 2.73 -10.45 12.27
N LEU A 141 2.58 -9.15 12.45
CA LEU A 141 3.67 -8.19 12.57
C LEU A 141 4.10 -8.03 14.02
N ALA A 142 5.31 -7.49 14.21
CA ALA A 142 5.80 -7.13 15.55
C ALA A 142 4.84 -6.15 16.23
N PHE A 143 4.59 -6.36 17.53
CA PHE A 143 3.68 -5.57 18.37
C PHE A 143 2.24 -5.46 17.82
N ASP A 144 1.83 -6.37 16.94
CA ASP A 144 0.53 -6.35 16.26
C ASP A 144 0.23 -5.02 15.54
N PHE A 145 1.29 -4.32 15.11
CA PHE A 145 1.18 -3.12 14.27
C PHE A 145 0.47 -3.43 12.95
N ARG A 146 -0.09 -2.39 12.33
CA ARG A 146 -1.00 -2.49 11.18
C ARG A 146 -0.47 -1.82 9.92
N ASN A 147 0.68 -1.18 10.00
CA ASN A 147 1.33 -0.49 8.90
C ASN A 147 2.85 -0.49 9.05
N GLY A 148 3.53 0.01 8.01
CA GLY A 148 4.96 0.18 8.04
C GLY A 148 5.52 0.55 6.67
N PHE A 149 6.78 0.20 6.46
CA PHE A 149 7.45 0.43 5.19
C PHE A 149 8.28 -0.78 4.76
N ILE A 150 8.52 -0.87 3.45
CA ILE A 150 9.29 -1.91 2.78
C ILE A 150 10.52 -1.27 2.18
N PHE A 151 11.68 -1.89 2.37
CA PHE A 151 12.92 -1.50 1.71
C PHE A 151 13.09 -2.17 0.35
N TYR A 152 13.76 -1.47 -0.57
CA TYR A 152 14.40 -2.12 -1.70
C TYR A 152 15.43 -3.14 -1.18
N PRO A 153 15.54 -4.34 -1.80
CA PRO A 153 16.72 -5.16 -1.66
C PRO A 153 17.96 -4.33 -2.04
N LYS A 154 19.05 -4.52 -1.29
CA LYS A 154 20.25 -3.68 -1.41
C LYS A 154 20.79 -3.59 -2.84
N ASP A 155 20.73 -4.68 -3.61
CA ASP A 155 21.24 -4.74 -4.98
C ASP A 155 20.29 -4.10 -6.02
N LYS A 156 19.05 -3.81 -5.62
CA LYS A 156 18.09 -3.04 -6.42
C LYS A 156 18.23 -1.55 -6.16
N GLY A 157 18.39 -1.19 -4.88
CA GLY A 157 18.65 0.17 -4.41
C GLY A 157 17.53 1.16 -4.69
N ALA A 158 17.48 2.24 -3.91
CA ALA A 158 16.79 3.46 -4.32
C ALA A 158 17.86 4.53 -4.62
N PRO A 159 17.85 5.17 -5.80
CA PRO A 159 18.80 6.24 -6.10
C PRO A 159 18.80 7.32 -5.01
N GLY A 160 19.99 7.73 -4.57
CA GLY A 160 20.16 8.78 -3.54
C GLY A 160 19.88 8.35 -2.09
N SER A 161 19.50 7.09 -1.85
CA SER A 161 19.23 6.59 -0.49
C SER A 161 20.48 6.02 0.21
N THR A 162 20.42 5.97 1.54
CA THR A 162 21.46 5.41 2.39
C THR A 162 21.50 3.88 2.26
N VAL A 163 22.70 3.32 2.06
CA VAL A 163 22.90 1.87 2.08
C VAL A 163 22.91 1.37 3.52
N ILE A 164 22.00 0.47 3.86
CA ILE A 164 21.85 -0.08 5.20
C ILE A 164 22.16 -1.58 5.17
N ASN A 165 23.03 -2.04 6.05
CA ASN A 165 23.45 -3.44 6.10
C ASN A 165 22.56 -4.26 7.06
N VAL A 166 22.24 -5.50 6.67
CA VAL A 166 21.75 -6.52 7.61
C VAL A 166 22.94 -7.00 8.44
N LEU A 167 22.78 -7.01 9.77
CA LEU A 167 23.81 -7.41 10.73
C LEU A 167 23.67 -8.88 11.10
N CYS A 168 22.45 -9.30 11.45
CA CYS A 168 22.15 -10.67 11.85
C CYS A 168 20.69 -11.02 11.62
N VAL A 169 20.40 -12.32 11.64
CA VAL A 169 19.09 -12.89 11.34
C VAL A 169 18.68 -13.97 12.33
N PHE A 170 17.39 -14.00 12.67
CA PHE A 170 16.77 -14.92 13.63
C PHE A 170 15.46 -15.47 13.06
N PRO A 171 15.24 -16.80 13.03
CA PRO A 171 14.02 -17.39 12.48
C PRO A 171 12.71 -16.99 13.19
N MET A 172 12.78 -16.40 14.38
CA MET A 172 11.65 -15.82 15.12
C MET A 172 12.14 -14.57 15.85
N ASP A 173 11.21 -13.71 16.30
CA ASP A 173 11.46 -12.59 17.21
C ASP A 173 12.40 -13.01 18.36
N ALA A 174 13.57 -12.36 18.42
CA ALA A 174 14.64 -12.74 19.32
C ALA A 174 14.84 -11.77 20.48
N ASP A 175 13.90 -10.84 20.71
CA ASP A 175 14.08 -9.71 21.64
C ASP A 175 15.42 -8.99 21.40
N THR A 176 15.68 -8.60 20.14
CA THR A 176 17.00 -8.03 19.78
C THR A 176 17.28 -6.67 20.42
N SER A 177 16.28 -6.05 21.05
CA SER A 177 16.43 -4.76 21.74
C SER A 177 17.31 -4.85 22.99
N THR A 178 17.33 -6.02 23.65
CA THR A 178 18.06 -6.28 24.91
C THR A 178 19.37 -7.05 24.68
N ARG A 179 19.60 -7.54 23.46
CA ARG A 179 20.81 -8.28 23.07
C ARG A 179 22.03 -7.36 22.90
N ALA A 180 23.20 -7.89 23.26
CA ALA A 180 24.48 -7.21 23.03
C ALA A 180 24.79 -7.04 21.52
N ASN A 181 25.87 -6.32 21.19
CA ASN A 181 26.40 -6.20 19.81
C ASN A 181 25.35 -5.78 18.76
N SER A 182 24.71 -4.64 18.98
CA SER A 182 23.66 -4.10 18.10
C SER A 182 22.43 -4.99 17.94
N GLY A 183 22.15 -5.87 18.92
CA GLY A 183 21.08 -6.85 18.86
C GLY A 183 21.48 -8.22 18.31
N CYS A 184 22.76 -8.41 17.95
CA CYS A 184 23.26 -9.64 17.33
C CYS A 184 24.03 -10.56 18.28
N GLY A 185 24.22 -10.13 19.53
CA GLY A 185 24.95 -10.87 20.54
C GLY A 185 24.06 -11.76 21.39
N LYS A 186 24.70 -12.29 22.44
CA LYS A 186 24.05 -13.04 23.52
C LYS A 186 22.99 -12.17 24.20
N HIS A 187 21.85 -12.78 24.51
CA HIS A 187 20.80 -12.17 25.29
C HIS A 187 21.13 -12.29 26.79
N PRO A 188 21.04 -11.22 27.61
CA PRO A 188 21.43 -11.27 29.02
C PRO A 188 20.70 -12.36 29.83
N GLN A 189 19.41 -12.54 29.58
CA GLN A 189 18.58 -13.55 30.26
C GLN A 189 18.54 -14.90 29.53
N GLY A 190 19.04 -14.99 28.30
CA GLY A 190 19.03 -16.25 27.53
C GLY A 190 20.24 -17.14 27.82
N GLY A 191 21.24 -16.64 28.56
CA GLY A 191 22.45 -17.41 28.85
C GLY A 191 23.18 -17.85 27.59
N ASP A 192 24.00 -18.90 27.69
CA ASP A 192 24.85 -19.37 26.58
C ASP A 192 24.05 -19.91 25.39
N THR A 193 22.81 -20.36 25.63
CA THR A 193 21.91 -20.83 24.58
C THR A 193 21.62 -19.75 23.53
N SER A 194 21.66 -18.48 23.95
CA SER A 194 21.38 -17.32 23.09
C SER A 194 22.59 -16.75 22.35
N ALA A 195 23.80 -17.31 22.56
CA ALA A 195 25.00 -16.90 21.84
C ALA A 195 24.82 -17.07 20.32
N GLY A 196 25.66 -16.43 19.49
CA GLY A 196 25.53 -16.56 18.04
C GLY A 196 25.61 -18.02 17.57
N CYS A 197 24.73 -18.43 16.64
CA CYS A 197 24.58 -19.85 16.26
C CYS A 197 25.90 -20.50 15.82
N SER A 198 26.69 -19.79 15.01
CA SER A 198 27.98 -20.30 14.54
C SER A 198 28.97 -20.59 15.68
N ALA A 199 28.94 -19.81 16.77
CA ALA A 199 29.79 -20.03 17.94
C ALA A 199 29.38 -21.26 18.75
N GLN A 200 28.14 -21.72 18.58
CA GLN A 200 27.59 -22.93 19.20
C GLN A 200 27.67 -24.15 18.25
N GLY A 201 28.29 -24.02 17.07
CA GLY A 201 28.30 -25.08 16.05
C GLY A 201 26.97 -25.27 15.31
N ILE A 202 25.99 -24.39 15.53
CA ILE A 202 24.67 -24.44 14.90
C ILE A 202 24.76 -23.77 13.52
N ASN A 203 25.08 -24.55 12.50
CA ASN A 203 25.32 -24.04 11.14
C ASN A 203 24.22 -24.41 10.12
N THR A 204 23.17 -25.12 10.54
CA THR A 204 22.07 -25.55 9.67
C THR A 204 20.72 -25.20 10.30
N GLY A 205 19.68 -25.07 9.47
CA GLY A 205 18.32 -24.84 9.96
C GLY A 205 17.81 -25.99 10.84
N GLN A 206 18.22 -27.23 10.54
CA GLN A 206 17.86 -28.40 11.34
C GLN A 206 18.49 -28.37 12.73
N ALA A 207 19.78 -28.03 12.82
CA ALA A 207 20.45 -27.88 14.12
C ALA A 207 19.81 -26.74 14.93
N TRP A 208 19.46 -25.64 14.28
CA TRP A 208 18.74 -24.53 14.92
C TRP A 208 17.36 -24.97 15.43
N PHE A 209 16.62 -25.75 14.66
CA PHE A 209 15.31 -26.26 15.07
C PHE A 209 15.43 -27.19 16.29
N THR A 210 16.43 -28.08 16.31
CA THR A 210 16.72 -28.92 17.48
C THR A 210 17.05 -28.08 18.71
N HIS A 211 17.91 -27.07 18.57
CA HIS A 211 18.22 -26.11 19.64
C HIS A 211 16.96 -25.39 20.13
N PHE A 212 16.20 -24.80 19.21
CA PHE A 212 14.99 -24.04 19.51
C PHE A 212 13.93 -24.88 20.23
N ASN A 213 13.76 -26.14 19.87
CA ASN A 213 12.81 -27.03 20.53
C ASN A 213 13.25 -27.49 21.91
N ALA A 214 14.56 -27.56 22.17
CA ALA A 214 15.09 -27.86 23.50
C ALA A 214 14.88 -26.72 24.50
N LEU A 215 14.65 -25.49 24.02
CA LEU A 215 14.35 -24.34 24.89
C LEU A 215 12.95 -24.45 25.53
N PRO A 216 12.81 -24.07 26.81
CA PRO A 216 11.51 -23.83 27.42
C PRO A 216 10.68 -22.81 26.62
N PRO A 217 9.34 -22.95 26.57
CA PRO A 217 8.46 -22.01 25.87
C PRO A 217 8.71 -20.52 26.19
N GLU A 218 8.91 -20.20 27.47
CA GLU A 218 9.17 -18.86 27.99
C GLU A 218 10.50 -18.25 27.52
N ASP A 219 11.46 -19.12 27.15
CA ASP A 219 12.80 -18.73 26.73
C ASP A 219 12.97 -18.71 25.21
N LYS A 220 11.95 -19.07 24.41
CA LYS A 220 12.14 -19.17 22.96
C LYS A 220 12.53 -17.86 22.28
N TYR A 221 12.04 -16.72 22.78
CA TYR A 221 12.46 -15.39 22.31
C TYR A 221 13.93 -15.10 22.68
N ARG A 222 14.30 -15.37 23.94
CA ARG A 222 15.55 -14.92 24.56
C ARG A 222 16.72 -15.90 24.34
N GLY A 223 16.43 -17.19 24.34
CA GLY A 223 17.37 -18.32 24.28
C GLY A 223 17.67 -18.83 22.88
N GLN A 224 16.91 -18.42 21.86
CA GLN A 224 17.27 -18.77 20.48
C GLN A 224 18.57 -18.07 20.06
N CYS A 225 19.33 -18.72 19.19
CA CYS A 225 20.49 -18.12 18.54
C CYS A 225 20.10 -17.51 17.19
N GLY A 226 20.95 -16.61 16.68
CA GLY A 226 20.88 -16.10 15.30
C GLY A 226 22.24 -16.12 14.62
N TRP A 227 22.28 -15.87 13.31
CA TRP A 227 23.51 -15.84 12.54
C TRP A 227 23.95 -14.43 12.21
N ASN A 228 25.25 -14.14 12.37
CA ASN A 228 25.87 -12.92 11.89
C ASN A 228 26.07 -13.00 10.36
N VAL A 229 25.50 -12.03 9.64
CA VAL A 229 25.52 -11.92 8.17
C VAL A 229 26.08 -10.59 7.69
N ARG A 230 26.86 -9.90 8.54
CA ARG A 230 27.56 -8.66 8.14
C ARG A 230 28.40 -8.88 6.87
N PRO A 231 28.65 -7.82 6.07
CA PRO A 231 29.37 -7.94 4.80
C PRO A 231 30.79 -8.53 4.89
N ASP A 232 31.43 -8.42 6.07
CA ASP A 232 32.75 -8.96 6.37
C ASP A 232 32.74 -10.44 6.76
N GLN A 233 31.55 -11.06 6.88
CA GLN A 233 31.42 -12.45 7.30
C GLN A 233 31.55 -13.41 6.12
N LEU A 234 32.40 -14.42 6.30
CA LEU A 234 32.43 -15.59 5.43
C LEU A 234 31.14 -16.39 5.55
N ASN A 235 30.73 -17.01 4.45
CA ASN A 235 29.56 -17.91 4.38
C ASN A 235 28.23 -17.24 4.78
N ALA A 236 28.10 -15.92 4.63
CA ALA A 236 26.89 -15.19 4.97
C ALA A 236 25.65 -15.72 4.23
N ALA A 237 25.78 -16.13 2.95
CA ALA A 237 24.67 -16.74 2.21
C ALA A 237 24.19 -18.05 2.83
N ASN A 238 25.12 -18.96 3.16
CA ASN A 238 24.78 -20.24 3.80
C ASN A 238 24.12 -20.02 5.17
N ARG A 239 24.63 -19.07 5.96
CA ARG A 239 24.05 -18.68 7.25
C ARG A 239 22.63 -18.12 7.09
N PHE A 240 22.41 -17.29 6.07
CA PHE A 240 21.08 -16.78 5.77
C PHE A 240 20.13 -17.90 5.33
N MET A 241 20.59 -18.87 4.54
CA MET A 241 19.78 -20.03 4.18
C MET A 241 19.49 -20.96 5.36
N ALA A 242 20.39 -21.07 6.34
CA ALA A 242 20.09 -21.76 7.60
C ALA A 242 18.95 -21.07 8.38
N PHE A 243 18.87 -19.74 8.33
CA PHE A 243 17.75 -18.96 8.85
C PHE A 243 16.42 -19.31 8.14
N VAL A 244 16.41 -19.32 6.81
CA VAL A 244 15.21 -19.69 6.02
C VAL A 244 14.78 -21.12 6.34
N GLN A 245 15.72 -22.07 6.38
CA GLN A 245 15.44 -23.46 6.71
C GLN A 245 14.91 -23.64 8.14
N GLY A 246 15.54 -23.00 9.13
CA GLY A 246 15.10 -23.07 10.53
C GLY A 246 13.67 -22.56 10.69
N ARG A 247 13.32 -21.49 9.97
CA ARG A 247 11.95 -20.98 9.89
C ARG A 247 10.99 -22.00 9.28
N SER A 248 11.36 -22.62 8.16
CA SER A 248 10.50 -23.60 7.47
C SER A 248 10.17 -24.82 8.33
N LEU A 249 11.05 -25.20 9.26
CA LEU A 249 10.86 -26.33 10.19
C LEU A 249 10.00 -25.97 11.41
N MET A 250 9.77 -24.67 11.66
CA MET A 250 9.13 -24.18 12.87
C MET A 250 7.69 -24.72 13.06
N PRO A 251 7.29 -25.11 14.29
CA PRO A 251 5.93 -25.56 14.56
C PRO A 251 4.91 -24.42 14.39
N ALA A 252 3.67 -24.75 14.05
CA ALA A 252 2.62 -23.75 13.75
C ALA A 252 2.44 -22.69 14.86
N GLN A 253 2.53 -23.10 16.13
CA GLN A 253 2.39 -22.20 17.29
C GLN A 253 3.44 -21.07 17.32
N TRP A 254 4.66 -21.30 16.81
CA TRP A 254 5.73 -20.31 16.76
C TRP A 254 5.82 -19.62 15.40
N TRP A 255 5.36 -20.29 14.34
CA TRP A 255 5.30 -19.74 12.99
C TRP A 255 4.39 -18.51 12.88
N ALA A 256 3.38 -18.34 13.72
CA ALA A 256 2.58 -17.13 13.68
C ALA A 256 3.45 -15.87 13.91
N ILE A 257 4.43 -15.95 14.81
CA ILE A 257 5.33 -14.86 15.19
C ILE A 257 6.29 -14.55 14.05
N GLN A 258 6.52 -13.26 13.81
CA GLN A 258 7.42 -12.76 12.78
C GLN A 258 8.86 -13.28 12.95
N ASN A 259 9.57 -13.38 11.84
CA ASN A 259 11.02 -13.52 11.87
C ASN A 259 11.69 -12.15 12.08
N GLU A 260 12.99 -12.15 12.37
CA GLU A 260 13.70 -10.91 12.68
C GLU A 260 15.06 -10.81 11.98
N LEU A 261 15.20 -9.75 11.20
CA LEU A 261 16.45 -9.22 10.67
C LEU A 261 16.83 -8.00 11.50
N ARG A 262 18.09 -7.94 11.92
CA ARG A 262 18.62 -6.76 12.61
C ARG A 262 19.45 -5.94 11.64
N MET A 263 18.99 -4.75 11.32
CA MET A 263 19.67 -3.78 10.44
C MET A 263 20.61 -2.89 11.24
N ALA A 264 21.67 -2.41 10.59
CA ALA A 264 22.48 -1.31 11.09
C ALA A 264 21.60 -0.08 11.33
N SER A 265 21.90 0.70 12.37
CA SER A 265 21.28 2.01 12.54
C SER A 265 21.85 3.00 11.51
N TRP A 266 21.10 4.05 11.21
CA TRP A 266 21.48 5.14 10.31
C TRP A 266 21.26 6.50 11.00
N ALA A 267 21.77 7.56 10.38
CA ALA A 267 21.60 8.91 10.91
C ALA A 267 20.11 9.31 10.88
N GLU A 268 19.68 10.01 11.92
CA GLU A 268 18.35 10.61 11.94
C GLU A 268 18.17 11.56 10.74
N GLY A 269 17.00 11.53 10.10
CA GLY A 269 16.72 12.36 8.93
C GLY A 269 17.35 11.88 7.63
N ALA A 270 18.10 10.77 7.62
CA ALA A 270 18.63 10.21 6.39
C ALA A 270 17.51 9.67 5.49
N GLN A 271 17.66 9.86 4.18
CA GLN A 271 16.80 9.22 3.21
C GLN A 271 17.15 7.73 3.12
N VAL A 272 16.17 6.88 3.39
CA VAL A 272 16.31 5.42 3.41
C VAL A 272 15.70 4.78 2.15
N PRO A 273 16.07 3.55 1.77
CA PRO A 273 15.64 2.95 0.50
C PRO A 273 14.21 2.41 0.59
N ILE A 274 13.21 3.23 0.90
CA ILE A 274 11.80 2.80 0.95
C ILE A 274 11.28 2.56 -0.47
N ARG A 275 10.87 1.32 -0.75
CA ARG A 275 10.17 0.92 -1.98
C ARG A 275 8.70 1.29 -1.94
N ALA A 276 8.07 1.07 -0.79
CA ALA A 276 6.66 1.30 -0.56
C ALA A 276 6.39 1.45 0.95
N PHE A 277 5.37 2.23 1.29
CA PHE A 277 4.67 2.09 2.56
C PHE A 277 3.65 0.96 2.44
N PHE A 278 3.23 0.38 3.56
CA PHE A 278 2.21 -0.65 3.55
C PHE A 278 1.24 -0.52 4.72
N TYR A 279 0.06 -1.12 4.55
CA TYR A 279 -0.88 -1.40 5.63
C TYR A 279 -1.46 -2.81 5.47
N LEU A 280 -1.98 -3.37 6.56
CA LEU A 280 -2.66 -4.67 6.51
C LEU A 280 -4.05 -4.54 5.89
N SER A 281 -4.38 -5.43 4.95
CA SER A 281 -5.68 -5.44 4.27
C SER A 281 -6.85 -5.40 5.26
N GLY A 282 -7.82 -4.49 5.00
CA GLY A 282 -8.97 -4.26 5.86
C GLY A 282 -8.74 -3.37 7.09
N ASP A 283 -7.51 -2.91 7.34
CA ASP A 283 -7.19 -2.07 8.51
C ASP A 283 -7.20 -0.57 8.17
N THR A 284 -8.25 0.12 8.58
CA THR A 284 -8.43 1.55 8.30
C THR A 284 -7.45 2.45 9.05
N VAL A 285 -7.03 2.07 10.25
CA VAL A 285 -6.02 2.79 11.04
C VAL A 285 -4.65 2.63 10.38
N GLY A 286 -4.32 1.42 9.95
CA GLY A 286 -3.11 1.13 9.19
C GLY A 286 -3.04 1.93 7.89
N LEU A 287 -4.14 2.02 7.15
CA LEU A 287 -4.22 2.82 5.93
C LEU A 287 -4.00 4.32 6.22
N ALA A 288 -4.69 4.88 7.22
CA ALA A 288 -4.51 6.27 7.62
C ALA A 288 -3.05 6.58 8.02
N ASN A 289 -2.42 5.64 8.74
CA ASN A 289 -1.02 5.75 9.12
C ASN A 289 -0.07 5.72 7.91
N ALA A 290 -0.28 4.77 6.98
CA ALA A 290 0.53 4.67 5.76
C ALA A 290 0.39 5.92 4.87
N ARG A 291 -0.80 6.53 4.82
CA ARG A 291 -1.05 7.83 4.16
C ARG A 291 -0.27 8.97 4.80
N SER A 292 -0.28 9.06 6.13
CA SER A 292 0.53 10.04 6.87
C SER A 292 2.02 9.87 6.54
N ASP A 293 2.51 8.63 6.56
CA ASP A 293 3.91 8.33 6.28
C ASP A 293 4.32 8.67 4.85
N GLN A 294 3.46 8.35 3.86
CA GLN A 294 3.66 8.72 2.47
C GLN A 294 3.78 10.23 2.28
N THR A 295 2.85 11.00 2.82
CA THR A 295 2.85 12.47 2.72
C THR A 295 4.10 13.06 3.37
N ARG A 296 4.46 12.59 4.56
CA ARG A 296 5.67 13.06 5.27
C ARG A 296 6.94 12.72 4.51
N TYR A 297 7.03 11.53 3.91
CA TYR A 297 8.21 11.11 3.14
C TYR A 297 8.40 11.95 1.88
N LYS A 298 7.29 12.21 1.16
CA LYS A 298 7.29 13.10 0.00
C LYS A 298 7.68 14.53 0.37
N SER A 299 7.14 15.06 1.46
CA SER A 299 7.48 16.40 1.95
C SER A 299 8.95 16.51 2.38
N THR A 300 9.49 15.47 3.02
CA THR A 300 10.88 15.47 3.53
C THR A 300 11.91 15.32 2.41
N PHE A 301 11.67 14.43 1.44
CA PHE A 301 12.70 14.03 0.45
C PHE A 301 12.31 14.28 -1.01
N GLY A 302 11.14 14.85 -1.28
CA GLY A 302 10.62 15.03 -2.65
C GLY A 302 10.34 13.70 -3.39
N THR A 303 10.49 12.55 -2.73
CA THR A 303 10.42 11.22 -3.34
C THR A 303 9.05 10.61 -3.13
N PHE A 304 8.43 10.10 -4.19
CA PHE A 304 7.19 9.33 -4.09
C PHE A 304 7.52 7.88 -3.72
N ALA A 305 6.82 7.34 -2.72
CA ALA A 305 6.79 5.92 -2.40
C ALA A 305 5.32 5.49 -2.31
N PRO A 306 4.87 4.49 -3.09
CA PRO A 306 3.47 4.08 -3.10
C PRO A 306 3.10 3.40 -1.78
N ILE A 307 1.79 3.42 -1.46
CA ILE A 307 1.18 2.61 -0.42
C ILE A 307 0.71 1.30 -1.06
N VAL A 308 1.12 0.18 -0.47
CA VAL A 308 0.74 -1.17 -0.89
C VAL A 308 -0.12 -1.82 0.21
N ARG A 309 -1.25 -2.39 -0.18
CA ARG A 309 -2.08 -3.22 0.69
C ARG A 309 -1.42 -4.59 0.82
N LEU A 310 -1.14 -5.00 2.06
CA LEU A 310 -0.49 -6.27 2.40
C LEU A 310 -1.49 -7.22 3.05
N THR A 311 -1.68 -8.40 2.48
CA THR A 311 -2.36 -9.52 3.16
C THR A 311 -1.31 -10.51 3.62
N LEU A 312 -1.23 -10.78 4.93
CA LEU A 312 -0.36 -11.81 5.48
C LEU A 312 -1.03 -13.19 5.40
N PRO A 313 -0.27 -14.29 5.26
CA PRO A 313 -0.84 -15.63 5.26
C PRO A 313 -1.48 -15.95 6.62
N MET A 314 -2.68 -16.54 6.61
CA MET A 314 -3.38 -16.92 7.84
C MET A 314 -2.79 -18.17 8.52
N GLN A 315 -2.11 -19.02 7.75
CA GLN A 315 -1.55 -20.29 8.23
C GLN A 315 -0.26 -20.64 7.49
N LYS A 316 0.53 -21.52 8.09
CA LYS A 316 1.77 -22.02 7.49
C LYS A 316 1.48 -22.67 6.14
N GLY A 317 2.26 -22.32 5.12
CA GLY A 317 2.04 -22.75 3.73
C GLY A 317 1.09 -21.86 2.93
N GLY A 318 0.41 -20.89 3.57
CA GLY A 318 -0.28 -19.81 2.87
C GLY A 318 0.71 -18.83 2.22
N GLN A 319 0.19 -17.88 1.43
CA GLN A 319 0.99 -16.86 0.75
C GLN A 319 0.62 -15.45 1.23
N ALA A 320 1.59 -14.54 1.15
CA ALA A 320 1.34 -13.12 1.30
C ALA A 320 0.91 -12.53 -0.05
N GLU A 321 0.02 -11.54 -0.02
CA GLU A 321 -0.46 -10.83 -1.21
C GLU A 321 -0.15 -9.34 -1.10
N PHE A 322 0.17 -8.74 -2.25
CA PHE A 322 0.51 -7.33 -2.39
C PHE A 322 -0.41 -6.73 -3.45
N GLU A 323 -1.11 -5.67 -3.11
CA GLU A 323 -2.04 -4.97 -4.01
C GLU A 323 -1.78 -3.48 -3.98
N TYR A 324 -2.04 -2.82 -5.11
CA TYR A 324 -1.96 -1.39 -5.26
C TYR A 324 -3.33 -0.87 -5.69
N ASP A 325 -3.73 0.22 -5.04
CA ASP A 325 -4.95 0.94 -5.34
C ASP A 325 -4.64 2.44 -5.29
N THR A 326 -5.03 3.16 -6.34
CA THR A 326 -4.85 4.62 -6.39
C THR A 326 -5.70 5.32 -5.33
N ALA A 327 -6.78 4.71 -4.88
CA ALA A 327 -7.61 5.22 -3.78
C ALA A 327 -6.89 5.14 -2.43
N ASP A 328 -5.93 4.24 -2.26
CA ASP A 328 -5.18 4.09 -1.00
C ASP A 328 -4.14 5.21 -0.83
N GLN A 329 -3.72 5.86 -1.92
CA GLN A 329 -2.67 6.88 -1.91
C GLN A 329 -3.16 8.21 -1.29
N ALA A 330 -2.30 8.85 -0.50
CA ALA A 330 -2.50 10.21 0.01
C ALA A 330 -2.04 11.28 -0.98
N ILE A 331 -1.03 10.96 -1.78
CA ILE A 331 -0.50 11.82 -2.84
C ILE A 331 -0.62 11.12 -4.19
N PRO A 332 -0.76 11.86 -5.30
CA PRO A 332 -0.87 11.22 -6.60
C PRO A 332 0.37 10.43 -6.99
N ASP A 333 0.12 9.30 -7.63
CA ASP A 333 1.15 8.53 -8.29
C ASP A 333 1.72 9.32 -9.49
N PRO A 334 3.05 9.48 -9.60
CA PRO A 334 3.68 10.24 -10.68
C PRO A 334 3.59 9.55 -12.06
N GLY A 335 3.07 8.33 -12.12
CA GLY A 335 2.67 7.67 -13.36
C GLY A 335 1.28 8.08 -13.85
N LEU A 336 0.44 8.67 -12.98
CA LEU A 336 -0.88 9.15 -13.40
C LEU A 336 -0.72 10.29 -14.41
N PRO A 337 -1.59 10.36 -15.43
CA PRO A 337 -1.67 11.53 -16.28
C PRO A 337 -1.85 12.78 -15.42
N THR A 338 -1.02 13.79 -15.67
CA THR A 338 -1.27 15.11 -15.11
C THR A 338 -2.60 15.60 -15.66
N LEU A 339 -3.58 15.84 -14.79
CA LEU A 339 -4.83 16.46 -15.21
C LEU A 339 -4.50 17.83 -15.83
N PRO A 340 -5.01 18.14 -17.04
CA PRO A 340 -4.78 19.44 -17.67
C PRO A 340 -5.18 20.56 -16.73
N GLU A 341 -4.41 21.65 -16.67
CA GLU A 341 -4.89 22.86 -16.01
C GLU A 341 -6.22 23.32 -16.63
N PRO A 342 -7.19 23.79 -15.82
CA PRO A 342 -8.46 24.24 -16.36
C PRO A 342 -8.24 25.36 -17.39
N GLY A 343 -8.79 25.17 -18.59
CA GLY A 343 -8.56 26.08 -19.72
C GLY A 343 -9.29 27.42 -19.59
N PRO A 344 -9.10 28.35 -20.54
CA PRO A 344 -9.72 29.68 -20.51
C PRO A 344 -11.27 29.65 -20.53
N ASP A 345 -11.89 28.56 -20.95
CA ASP A 345 -13.35 28.35 -20.97
C ASP A 345 -13.90 27.70 -19.68
N THR A 346 -13.14 27.78 -18.58
CA THR A 346 -13.50 27.20 -17.29
C THR A 346 -14.19 28.23 -16.40
N THR A 347 -15.35 27.88 -15.87
CA THR A 347 -15.93 28.59 -14.72
C THR A 347 -15.35 28.02 -13.43
N VAL A 348 -14.72 28.87 -12.62
CA VAL A 348 -14.14 28.50 -11.33
C VAL A 348 -15.08 28.93 -10.21
N VAL A 349 -15.47 27.97 -9.38
CA VAL A 349 -16.06 28.21 -8.07
C VAL A 349 -14.95 28.06 -7.05
N ASP A 350 -14.35 29.20 -6.73
CA ASP A 350 -13.29 29.36 -5.72
C ASP A 350 -13.97 29.64 -4.37
N PHE A 351 -13.94 28.66 -3.46
CA PHE A 351 -14.61 28.80 -2.17
C PHE A 351 -13.89 29.79 -1.25
N GLU A 352 -12.57 29.98 -1.41
CA GLU A 352 -11.80 30.98 -0.64
C GLU A 352 -12.35 32.39 -0.85
N LYS A 353 -12.77 32.71 -2.08
CA LYS A 353 -13.35 34.01 -2.43
C LYS A 353 -14.76 34.25 -1.91
N VAL A 354 -15.41 33.26 -1.27
CA VAL A 354 -16.76 33.45 -0.74
C VAL A 354 -16.72 34.22 0.59
N PRO A 355 -17.33 35.42 0.66
CA PRO A 355 -17.23 36.26 1.86
C PRO A 355 -18.17 35.75 2.97
N LEU A 356 -17.65 35.20 4.07
CA LEU A 356 -18.48 34.69 5.18
C LEU A 356 -19.38 35.76 5.85
N GLY A 357 -18.95 37.03 5.82
CA GLY A 357 -19.68 38.20 6.32
C GLY A 357 -19.83 38.27 7.85
N GLY A 358 -19.79 39.48 8.41
CA GLY A 358 -20.28 39.78 9.77
C GLY A 358 -19.68 38.95 10.93
N GLY A 359 -18.40 38.57 10.87
CA GLY A 359 -17.72 37.81 11.94
C GLY A 359 -18.15 36.34 12.08
N LYS A 360 -18.87 35.78 11.10
CA LYS A 360 -19.28 34.37 11.11
C LYS A 360 -18.11 33.45 10.75
N SER A 361 -18.03 32.30 11.42
CA SER A 361 -17.04 31.25 11.13
C SER A 361 -17.49 30.25 10.05
N TYR A 362 -18.78 30.26 9.70
CA TYR A 362 -19.37 29.44 8.65
C TYR A 362 -20.64 30.07 8.07
N ILE A 363 -21.02 29.66 6.87
CA ILE A 363 -22.28 30.05 6.21
C ILE A 363 -22.88 28.86 5.45
N PRO A 364 -24.20 28.61 5.53
CA PRO A 364 -24.84 27.58 4.72
C PRO A 364 -24.63 27.85 3.23
N LEU A 365 -24.26 26.82 2.47
CA LEU A 365 -24.04 26.96 1.02
C LEU A 365 -25.29 27.50 0.30
N SER A 366 -26.48 27.18 0.80
CA SER A 366 -27.76 27.66 0.27
C SER A 366 -27.89 29.18 0.23
N THR A 367 -27.12 29.90 1.05
CA THR A 367 -27.08 31.37 1.01
C THR A 367 -26.50 31.92 -0.29
N TYR A 368 -25.68 31.13 -1.01
CA TYR A 368 -24.96 31.57 -2.22
C TYR A 368 -25.43 30.89 -3.51
N TYR A 369 -26.47 30.05 -3.49
CA TYR A 369 -26.93 29.36 -4.72
C TYR A 369 -27.26 30.31 -5.87
N SER A 370 -27.78 31.51 -5.58
CA SER A 370 -28.05 32.53 -6.60
C SER A 370 -26.79 33.18 -7.19
N SER A 371 -25.63 33.01 -6.55
CA SER A 371 -24.35 33.62 -6.93
C SER A 371 -23.32 32.62 -7.44
N LEU A 372 -23.38 31.35 -7.04
CA LEU A 372 -22.40 30.32 -7.39
C LEU A 372 -22.65 29.64 -8.73
N ASN A 373 -23.76 29.95 -9.43
CA ASN A 373 -24.14 29.33 -10.71
C ASN A 373 -24.09 27.78 -10.71
N VAL A 374 -24.15 27.13 -9.54
CA VAL A 374 -24.10 25.68 -9.33
C VAL A 374 -25.20 25.29 -8.36
N TYR A 375 -25.92 24.19 -8.64
CA TYR A 375 -26.91 23.64 -7.72
C TYR A 375 -26.40 22.36 -7.06
N LEU A 376 -26.02 22.47 -5.79
CA LEU A 376 -25.55 21.34 -5.01
C LEU A 376 -26.72 20.73 -4.23
N ARG A 377 -27.14 19.51 -4.59
CA ARG A 377 -28.30 18.85 -3.97
C ARG A 377 -27.85 18.06 -2.74
N MET A 378 -28.57 18.30 -1.65
CA MET A 378 -28.23 17.74 -0.36
C MET A 378 -28.97 16.43 -0.13
N THR A 379 -28.23 15.36 0.14
CA THR A 379 -28.80 14.14 0.76
C THR A 379 -28.85 14.29 2.29
N CYS A 380 -28.00 15.16 2.87
CA CYS A 380 -27.95 15.49 4.30
C CYS A 380 -27.91 17.01 4.54
N PRO A 381 -28.53 17.56 5.60
CA PRO A 381 -28.83 19.00 5.73
C PRO A 381 -27.65 19.97 6.01
N ASN A 382 -26.38 19.57 5.85
CA ASN A 382 -25.25 20.32 6.39
C ASN A 382 -24.08 20.51 5.39
N MET A 383 -24.26 21.37 4.38
CA MET A 383 -23.17 21.89 3.55
C MET A 383 -22.86 23.33 3.97
N TYR A 384 -21.63 23.58 4.39
CA TYR A 384 -21.21 24.88 4.90
C TYR A 384 -19.93 25.34 4.23
N ILE A 385 -19.85 26.61 3.90
CA ILE A 385 -18.56 27.25 3.60
C ILE A 385 -18.01 27.74 4.94
N ARG A 386 -16.81 27.31 5.35
CA ARG A 386 -16.23 27.69 6.65
C ARG A 386 -14.72 27.85 6.63
N ASN A 387 -14.20 28.60 7.60
CA ASN A 387 -12.76 28.80 7.78
C ASN A 387 -12.08 27.57 8.41
N GLU A 388 -10.91 27.22 7.89
CA GLU A 388 -9.88 26.32 8.48
C GLU A 388 -10.43 25.20 9.38
N PRO A 389 -11.03 24.15 8.80
CA PRO A 389 -11.75 23.18 9.59
C PRO A 389 -10.93 21.94 9.96
N ALA A 390 -9.76 21.76 9.35
CA ALA A 390 -8.79 20.71 9.63
C ALA A 390 -7.36 21.26 9.73
N THR A 391 -6.50 20.53 10.42
CA THR A 391 -5.13 20.96 10.75
C THR A 391 -4.27 21.05 9.48
N GLY A 392 -3.84 22.25 9.10
CA GLY A 392 -2.89 22.47 7.99
C GLY A 392 -3.50 23.08 6.71
N MET A 393 -4.83 23.24 6.64
CA MET A 393 -5.48 23.99 5.57
C MET A 393 -5.70 25.45 5.98
N ARG A 394 -5.59 26.37 5.01
CA ARG A 394 -5.89 27.80 5.15
C ARG A 394 -7.07 28.15 4.25
N GLY A 395 -7.80 29.22 4.56
CA GLY A 395 -8.89 29.71 3.70
C GLY A 395 -10.27 29.11 3.99
N HIS A 396 -11.22 29.38 3.09
CA HIS A 396 -12.60 28.93 3.18
C HIS A 396 -12.81 27.67 2.32
N HIS A 397 -13.45 26.66 2.90
CA HIS A 397 -13.69 25.38 2.24
C HIS A 397 -15.18 25.03 2.26
N LEU A 398 -15.65 24.33 1.22
CA LEU A 398 -16.97 23.71 1.25
C LEU A 398 -16.89 22.39 2.04
N ASP A 399 -17.47 22.41 3.23
CA ASP A 399 -17.53 21.27 4.13
C ASP A 399 -18.86 20.55 4.03
N PHE A 400 -18.77 19.22 3.92
CA PHE A 400 -19.96 18.37 3.90
C PHE A 400 -19.71 17.02 4.58
N LEU A 401 -20.83 16.42 5.01
CA LEU A 401 -20.81 15.12 5.67
C LEU A 401 -21.48 14.03 4.82
N GLY A 402 -20.86 12.85 4.80
CA GLY A 402 -21.39 11.64 4.20
C GLY A 402 -21.51 11.72 2.68
N GLU A 403 -22.66 11.30 2.17
CA GLU A 403 -22.96 11.23 0.74
C GLU A 403 -23.62 12.51 0.23
N GLN A 404 -23.08 13.10 -0.85
CA GLN A 404 -23.62 14.30 -1.49
C GLN A 404 -23.76 14.12 -3.01
N LEU A 405 -24.87 14.62 -3.57
CA LEU A 405 -25.15 14.61 -5.01
C LEU A 405 -25.12 16.04 -5.56
N LEU A 406 -24.13 16.34 -6.39
CA LEU A 406 -23.90 17.63 -7.00
C LEU A 406 -24.47 17.60 -8.41
N VAL A 407 -25.42 18.50 -8.73
CA VAL A 407 -26.17 18.46 -9.99
C VAL A 407 -25.75 19.61 -10.90
N ASN A 408 -25.40 19.31 -12.14
CA ASN A 408 -25.00 20.28 -13.16
C ASN A 408 -26.22 20.89 -13.91
N GLY A 409 -27.41 20.29 -13.78
CA GLY A 409 -28.61 20.66 -14.55
C GLY A 409 -29.20 22.07 -14.33
N SER A 410 -28.62 22.91 -13.47
CA SER A 410 -29.06 24.31 -13.24
C SER A 410 -27.97 25.36 -13.45
N ILE A 411 -26.83 24.95 -14.01
CA ILE A 411 -25.74 25.87 -14.36
C ILE A 411 -26.12 26.63 -15.63
N ALA A 412 -25.77 27.92 -15.70
CA ALA A 412 -25.89 28.71 -16.94
C ALA A 412 -25.09 28.13 -18.12
N LEU A 413 -24.24 27.12 -17.89
CA LEU A 413 -23.30 26.54 -18.85
C LEU A 413 -23.28 25.01 -18.78
N PRO A 414 -23.49 24.29 -19.89
CA PRO A 414 -23.29 22.86 -19.97
C PRO A 414 -21.79 22.51 -19.86
N ALA A 415 -21.37 21.91 -18.74
CA ALA A 415 -19.97 21.50 -18.55
C ALA A 415 -19.71 20.09 -19.09
N ARG A 416 -18.76 19.95 -20.02
CA ARG A 416 -18.25 18.66 -20.52
C ARG A 416 -17.29 18.00 -19.54
N THR A 417 -16.58 18.82 -18.78
CA THR A 417 -15.66 18.37 -17.74
C THR A 417 -15.99 19.08 -16.43
N VAL A 418 -16.05 18.31 -15.34
CA VAL A 418 -16.14 18.82 -13.98
C VAL A 418 -14.89 18.40 -13.24
N GLU A 419 -14.16 19.34 -12.66
CA GLU A 419 -12.98 19.03 -11.84
C GLU A 419 -13.16 19.63 -10.45
N PHE A 420 -12.61 19.00 -9.43
CA PHE A 420 -12.62 19.54 -8.07
C PHE A 420 -11.51 18.93 -7.23
N THR A 421 -11.09 19.63 -6.19
CA THR A 421 -10.15 19.11 -5.19
C THR A 421 -10.91 18.72 -3.93
N LEU A 422 -10.68 17.51 -3.40
CA LEU A 422 -11.27 17.02 -2.17
C LEU A 422 -10.23 16.55 -1.18
N HIS A 423 -10.32 17.09 0.02
CA HIS A 423 -9.58 16.66 1.20
C HIS A 423 -10.51 15.86 2.12
N ALA A 424 -10.12 14.62 2.45
CA ALA A 424 -10.86 13.77 3.36
C ALA A 424 -9.92 12.82 4.09
N ASP A 425 -10.17 12.60 5.39
CA ASP A 425 -9.40 11.65 6.20
C ASP A 425 -9.78 10.18 5.90
N SER A 426 -10.93 9.98 5.26
CA SER A 426 -11.47 8.68 4.86
C SER A 426 -11.48 8.44 3.36
N PRO A 427 -11.63 7.16 2.93
CA PRO A 427 -11.86 6.83 1.53
C PRO A 427 -13.02 7.64 0.92
N VAL A 428 -12.76 8.19 -0.28
CA VAL A 428 -13.71 8.98 -1.07
C VAL A 428 -14.14 8.17 -2.29
N GLY A 429 -15.45 8.02 -2.47
CA GLY A 429 -16.06 7.54 -3.70
C GLY A 429 -16.54 8.71 -4.54
N VAL A 430 -16.20 8.73 -5.82
CA VAL A 430 -16.71 9.71 -6.80
C VAL A 430 -17.36 8.97 -7.95
N GLN A 431 -18.57 9.38 -8.31
CA GLN A 431 -19.33 8.88 -9.45
C GLN A 431 -19.92 10.06 -10.21
N GLY A 432 -20.22 9.90 -11.49
CA GLY A 432 -20.98 10.90 -12.23
C GLY A 432 -21.84 10.27 -13.31
N THR A 433 -22.81 11.03 -13.79
CA THR A 433 -23.69 10.63 -14.89
C THR A 433 -23.57 11.62 -16.04
N CYS A 434 -23.79 11.16 -17.27
CA CYS A 434 -23.63 11.95 -18.48
C CYS A 434 -24.97 12.23 -19.15
N GLY A 435 -25.21 13.48 -19.57
CA GLY A 435 -26.35 13.92 -20.35
C GLY A 435 -27.66 14.03 -19.56
N THR A 436 -28.11 12.93 -18.93
CA THR A 436 -29.34 12.86 -18.13
C THR A 436 -29.10 12.08 -16.83
N SER A 437 -30.06 12.14 -15.90
CA SER A 437 -30.02 11.41 -14.62
C SER A 437 -29.96 9.88 -14.74
N THR A 438 -30.26 9.35 -15.93
CA THR A 438 -30.20 7.91 -16.24
C THR A 438 -29.18 7.59 -17.34
N GLY A 439 -28.36 8.56 -17.70
CA GLY A 439 -27.33 8.40 -18.72
C GLY A 439 -26.15 7.54 -18.27
N PRO A 440 -25.18 7.31 -19.16
CA PRO A 440 -24.00 6.50 -18.83
C PRO A 440 -23.17 7.18 -17.74
N GLY A 441 -22.37 6.37 -17.03
CA GLY A 441 -21.43 6.88 -16.04
C GLY A 441 -20.36 7.77 -16.67
N ALA A 442 -20.03 8.87 -16.00
CA ALA A 442 -18.88 9.69 -16.35
C ALA A 442 -17.58 8.92 -16.09
N LEU A 443 -16.57 9.15 -16.92
CA LEU A 443 -15.21 8.72 -16.63
C LEU A 443 -14.69 9.57 -15.47
N VAL A 444 -14.26 8.92 -14.39
CA VAL A 444 -13.68 9.59 -13.22
C VAL A 444 -12.18 9.35 -13.24
N GLU A 445 -11.42 10.42 -13.44
CA GLU A 445 -9.97 10.46 -13.33
C GLU A 445 -9.60 11.11 -12.00
N LYS A 446 -8.59 10.59 -11.31
CA LYS A 446 -8.11 11.10 -10.02
C LYS A 446 -6.61 11.28 -10.07
N ASN A 447 -6.13 12.42 -9.60
CA ASN A 447 -4.72 12.74 -9.43
C ASN A 447 -4.52 13.36 -8.03
N GLY A 448 -4.31 12.50 -7.02
CA GLY A 448 -4.18 12.93 -5.63
C GLY A 448 -5.52 13.35 -5.07
N GLU A 449 -5.61 14.61 -4.63
CA GLU A 449 -6.87 15.19 -4.12
C GLU A 449 -7.74 15.77 -5.25
N ARG A 450 -7.20 15.91 -6.47
CA ARG A 450 -7.91 16.43 -7.63
C ARG A 450 -8.65 15.31 -8.37
N TYR A 451 -9.93 15.52 -8.62
CA TYR A 451 -10.80 14.66 -9.41
C TYR A 451 -11.20 15.38 -10.69
N ARG A 452 -11.34 14.63 -11.78
CA ARG A 452 -11.84 15.09 -13.07
C ARG A 452 -12.87 14.10 -13.58
N LEU A 453 -14.07 14.58 -13.84
CA LEU A 453 -15.14 13.82 -14.47
C LEU A 453 -15.30 14.30 -15.90
N SER A 454 -15.31 13.37 -16.84
CA SER A 454 -15.53 13.65 -18.26
C SER A 454 -16.53 12.68 -18.87
N CYS A 455 -17.30 13.17 -19.83
CA CYS A 455 -18.28 12.37 -20.56
C CYS A 455 -17.78 12.05 -21.97
N ALA A 456 -18.00 10.81 -22.40
CA ALA A 456 -17.73 10.43 -23.77
C ALA A 456 -18.61 11.23 -24.76
N SER A 457 -18.13 11.41 -25.99
CA SER A 457 -18.92 11.91 -27.14
C SER A 457 -19.54 13.32 -27.00
N GLY A 458 -18.90 14.23 -26.25
CA GLY A 458 -19.32 15.64 -26.20
C GLY A 458 -20.60 15.92 -25.40
N SER A 459 -21.11 14.91 -24.70
CA SER A 459 -22.15 15.05 -23.68
C SER A 459 -21.62 15.83 -22.46
N ASN A 460 -22.53 16.45 -21.72
CA ASN A 460 -22.20 17.14 -20.49
C ASN A 460 -22.25 16.20 -19.30
N VAL A 461 -21.46 16.45 -18.27
CA VAL A 461 -21.67 15.84 -16.95
C VAL A 461 -23.02 16.32 -16.44
N TYR A 462 -23.97 15.43 -16.17
CA TYR A 462 -25.31 15.80 -15.70
C TYR A 462 -25.33 15.99 -14.18
N ASP A 463 -24.74 15.06 -13.44
CA ASP A 463 -24.50 15.14 -12.01
C ASP A 463 -23.23 14.38 -11.62
N PHE A 464 -22.78 14.60 -10.40
CA PHE A 464 -21.74 13.82 -9.77
C PHE A 464 -22.01 13.63 -8.29
N LYS A 465 -21.64 12.47 -7.77
CA LYS A 465 -21.87 12.05 -6.41
C LYS A 465 -20.54 11.86 -5.72
N VAL A 466 -20.39 12.46 -4.54
CA VAL A 466 -19.24 12.27 -3.65
C VAL A 466 -19.70 11.53 -2.40
N THR A 467 -18.99 10.48 -2.03
CA THR A 467 -19.28 9.65 -0.85
C THR A 467 -18.04 9.55 0.03
N VAL A 468 -18.18 9.79 1.33
CA VAL A 468 -17.07 9.77 2.29
C VAL A 468 -17.42 8.89 3.48
N ALA A 469 -16.58 7.90 3.80
CA ALA A 469 -16.92 6.83 4.73
C ALA A 469 -17.09 7.25 6.21
N ASP A 470 -16.22 8.13 6.72
CA ASP A 470 -16.36 8.75 8.07
C ASP A 470 -17.24 10.00 8.06
N GLY A 471 -17.69 10.38 6.87
CA GLY A 471 -18.56 11.50 6.62
C GLY A 471 -17.94 12.86 6.87
N LYS A 472 -16.65 13.13 6.59
CA LYS A 472 -16.13 14.51 6.49
C LYS A 472 -15.26 14.71 5.25
N ALA A 473 -15.66 15.62 4.38
CA ALA A 473 -14.80 16.11 3.31
C ALA A 473 -14.90 17.62 3.17
N GLN A 474 -13.81 18.17 2.62
CA GLN A 474 -13.65 19.59 2.32
C GLN A 474 -13.29 19.72 0.85
N MET A 475 -14.06 20.53 0.13
CA MET A 475 -13.79 20.88 -1.26
C MET A 475 -13.24 22.30 -1.32
N ASP A 476 -12.08 22.43 -1.96
CA ASP A 476 -11.33 23.70 -2.07
C ASP A 476 -11.78 24.51 -3.29
N ASP A 477 -11.79 23.86 -4.44
CA ASP A 477 -12.14 24.45 -5.73
C ASP A 477 -13.04 23.51 -6.53
N LEU A 478 -13.93 24.10 -7.32
CA LEU A 478 -14.75 23.41 -8.33
C LEU A 478 -14.63 24.12 -9.68
N TRP A 479 -14.16 23.38 -10.69
CA TRP A 479 -13.97 23.84 -12.05
C TRP A 479 -14.97 23.19 -13.00
N LEU A 480 -15.57 24.02 -13.86
CA LEU A 480 -16.57 23.59 -14.83
C LEU A 480 -16.12 24.04 -16.22
N THR A 481 -15.70 23.09 -17.06
CA THR A 481 -15.18 23.37 -18.40
C THR A 481 -16.19 22.95 -19.47
N LYS A 482 -16.39 23.81 -20.46
CA LYS A 482 -17.27 23.55 -21.62
C LYS A 482 -16.73 22.56 -22.64
#